data_AF-A0A1H9H6T8-F1
#
_entry.id   AF-A0A1H9H6T8-F1
#
_cell.length_a   1.000
_cell.length_b   1.000
_cell.length_c   1.000
_cell.angle_alpha   90.00
_cell.angle_beta   90.00
_cell.angle_gamma   90.00
#
_symmetry.space_group_name_H-M   'P 1'
#
loop_
_entity.id
_entity.type
_entity.pdbx_description
1 polymer ?
#
loop_
_entity_poly.entity_id
_entity_poly.type
_entity_poly.pdbx_seq_one_letter_code
_entity_poly.pdbx_strand_id
1 'polypeptide(L)'
;MHALVEWSGFVGAWLLVAGPLFQAAVELDEQGDHRRGLTRASDAVGPPPRLSPWWWLLPPVAYVKQRRRQAAYRERIMDALTTGELEAFIDLSSTATGWALVASGAFFIAVKETWELLETYEAPAWLLPVVLVLLLALCAAYTVVRVRWAHGVVDAKRRAAAGAA
;
A
#
# COMPACT_ATOMS: atom_id res chain seq x y z
N MET A 1 -9.25 -33.23 -13.95
CA MET A 1 -7.83 -32.80 -14.02
C MET A 1 -7.71 -31.36 -14.49
N HIS A 2 -8.30 -30.96 -15.63
CA HIS A 2 -8.25 -29.59 -16.14
C HIS A 2 -8.72 -28.53 -15.13
N ALA A 3 -9.95 -28.67 -14.61
CA ALA A 3 -10.50 -27.76 -13.60
C ALA A 3 -9.62 -27.64 -12.33
N LEU A 4 -9.01 -28.74 -11.88
CA LEU A 4 -8.12 -28.72 -10.71
C LEU A 4 -6.88 -27.84 -10.97
N VAL A 5 -6.31 -27.91 -12.18
CA VAL A 5 -5.13 -27.12 -12.56
C VAL A 5 -5.48 -25.65 -12.64
N GLU A 6 -6.60 -25.29 -13.27
CA GLU A 6 -7.06 -23.91 -13.39
C GLU A 6 -7.37 -23.29 -12.02
N TRP A 7 -8.09 -24.02 -11.15
CA TRP A 7 -8.33 -23.57 -9.78
C TRP A 7 -7.04 -23.43 -8.97
N SER A 8 -6.06 -24.32 -9.20
CA SER A 8 -4.75 -24.22 -8.54
C SER A 8 -3.97 -22.99 -9.01
N GLY A 9 -3.99 -22.69 -10.31
CA GLY A 9 -3.38 -21.48 -10.89
C GLY A 9 -4.02 -20.21 -10.34
N PHE A 10 -5.36 -20.15 -10.35
CA PHE A 10 -6.13 -19.06 -9.78
C PHE A 10 -5.81 -18.82 -8.29
N VAL A 11 -5.93 -19.85 -7.45
CA VAL A 11 -5.66 -19.71 -6.00
C VAL A 11 -4.20 -19.35 -5.75
N GLY A 12 -3.27 -20.01 -6.45
CA GLY A 12 -1.84 -19.74 -6.32
C GLY A 12 -1.49 -18.30 -6.67
N ALA A 13 -2.06 -17.76 -7.74
CA ALA A 13 -1.81 -16.38 -8.15
C ALA A 13 -2.32 -15.35 -7.12
N TRP A 14 -3.50 -15.58 -6.52
CA TRP A 14 -4.00 -14.69 -5.47
C TRP A 14 -3.24 -14.81 -4.15
N LEU A 15 -2.69 -15.98 -3.83
CA LEU A 15 -1.75 -16.13 -2.72
C LEU A 15 -0.45 -15.35 -2.96
N LEU A 16 0.05 -15.33 -4.21
CA LEU A 16 1.21 -14.53 -4.61
C LEU A 16 0.93 -13.02 -4.52
N VAL A 17 -0.32 -12.57 -4.59
CA VAL A 17 -0.70 -11.17 -4.32
C VAL A 17 -0.77 -10.91 -2.82
N ALA A 18 -1.40 -11.82 -2.06
CA ALA A 18 -1.60 -11.67 -0.62
C ALA A 18 -0.27 -11.66 0.16
N GLY A 19 0.69 -12.51 -0.22
CA GLY A 19 2.00 -12.62 0.42
C GLY A 19 2.78 -11.30 0.52
N PRO A 20 3.15 -10.65 -0.60
CA PRO A 20 3.89 -9.39 -0.59
C PRO A 20 3.10 -8.24 0.04
N LEU A 21 1.76 -8.22 -0.07
CA LEU A 21 0.93 -7.24 0.64
C LEU A 21 1.02 -7.40 2.16
N PHE A 22 0.95 -8.64 2.64
CA PHE A 22 1.11 -8.93 4.07
C PHE A 22 2.52 -8.61 4.55
N GLN A 23 3.54 -9.02 3.80
CA GLN A 23 4.94 -8.80 4.16
C GLN A 23 5.30 -7.31 4.16
N ALA A 24 4.84 -6.54 3.17
CA ALA A 24 4.96 -5.09 3.19
C ALA A 24 4.33 -4.49 4.44
N ALA A 25 3.12 -4.92 4.80
CA ALA A 25 2.44 -4.37 5.97
C ALA A 25 3.17 -4.68 7.28
N VAL A 26 3.76 -5.86 7.42
CA VAL A 26 4.55 -6.24 8.60
C VAL A 26 5.84 -5.42 8.68
N GLU A 27 6.63 -5.36 7.60
CA GLU A 27 7.91 -4.63 7.61
C GLU A 27 7.71 -3.12 7.80
N LEU A 28 6.67 -2.54 7.18
CA LEU A 28 6.33 -1.12 7.37
C LEU A 28 5.81 -0.81 8.78
N ASP A 29 5.17 -1.77 9.44
CA ASP A 29 4.69 -1.63 10.81
C ASP A 29 5.84 -1.74 11.84
N GLU A 30 6.79 -2.65 11.61
CA GLU A 30 8.03 -2.73 12.39
C GLU A 30 8.85 -1.43 12.30
N GLN A 31 8.78 -0.75 11.16
CA GLN A 31 9.37 0.57 10.95
C GLN A 31 8.50 1.72 11.50
N GLY A 32 7.47 1.46 12.31
CA GLY A 32 6.48 2.44 12.77
C GLY A 32 7.04 3.70 13.46
N ASP A 33 8.23 3.64 14.07
CA ASP A 33 8.90 4.82 14.65
C ASP A 33 9.38 5.83 13.58
N HIS A 34 9.60 5.38 12.34
CA HIS A 34 10.10 6.18 11.22
C HIS A 34 9.05 7.19 10.75
N ARG A 35 7.76 6.88 10.93
CA ARG A 35 6.63 7.78 10.62
C ARG A 35 6.66 9.07 11.43
N ARG A 36 7.23 9.05 12.65
CA ARG A 36 7.25 10.22 13.54
C ARG A 36 8.10 11.36 12.97
N GLY A 37 9.21 11.03 12.31
CA GLY A 37 10.07 12.02 11.66
C GLY A 37 9.37 12.76 10.52
N LEU A 38 8.58 12.03 9.71
CA LEU A 38 7.78 12.61 8.64
C LEU A 38 6.67 13.52 9.15
N THR A 39 6.00 13.13 10.24
CA THR A 39 4.99 13.97 10.91
C THR A 39 5.63 15.24 11.45
N ARG A 40 6.77 15.15 12.15
CA ARG A 40 7.53 16.30 12.66
C ARG A 40 7.94 17.26 11.53
N ALA A 41 8.51 16.73 10.45
CA ALA A 41 8.92 17.55 9.30
C ALA A 41 7.72 18.22 8.62
N SER A 42 6.60 17.50 8.47
CA SER A 42 5.36 18.07 7.93
C SER A 42 4.82 19.21 8.81
N ASP A 43 4.82 19.03 10.14
CA ASP A 43 4.37 20.04 11.09
C ASP A 43 5.29 21.27 11.08
N ALA A 44 6.60 21.08 10.89
CA ALA A 44 7.58 22.15 10.79
C ALA A 44 7.48 22.96 9.48
N VAL A 45 7.23 22.31 8.33
CA VAL A 45 7.13 22.97 7.02
C VAL A 45 5.77 23.65 6.83
N GLY A 46 4.71 23.10 7.42
CA GLY A 46 3.35 23.58 7.29
C GLY A 46 2.73 23.33 5.89
N PRO A 47 1.40 23.30 5.76
CA PRO A 47 0.74 22.95 4.51
C PRO A 47 1.05 23.94 3.38
N PRO A 48 1.17 23.48 2.12
CA PRO A 48 1.42 24.36 0.99
C PRO A 48 0.21 25.30 0.79
N PRO A 49 0.45 26.58 0.42
CA PRO A 49 -0.64 27.52 0.17
C PRO A 49 -1.53 27.01 -0.97
N ARG A 50 -2.86 27.09 -0.75
CA ARG A 50 -3.86 26.65 -1.72
C ARG A 50 -3.65 27.34 -3.08
N LEU A 51 -3.85 26.60 -4.16
CA LEU A 51 -3.86 27.18 -5.50
C LEU A 51 -5.12 28.03 -5.63
N SER A 52 -4.98 29.24 -6.15
CA SER A 52 -6.14 30.09 -6.43
C SER A 52 -7.06 29.39 -7.44
N PRO A 53 -8.39 29.31 -7.18
CA PRO A 53 -9.34 28.66 -8.08
C PRO A 53 -9.33 29.23 -9.50
N TRP A 54 -8.93 30.50 -9.67
CA TRP A 54 -8.81 31.15 -10.98
C TRP A 54 -7.85 30.46 -11.96
N TRP A 55 -6.87 29.69 -11.46
CA TRP A 55 -5.99 28.91 -12.34
C TRP A 55 -6.71 27.76 -13.04
N TRP A 56 -7.83 27.26 -12.49
CA TRP A 56 -8.62 26.21 -13.12
C TRP A 56 -9.36 26.65 -14.39
N LEU A 57 -9.44 27.96 -14.65
CA LEU A 57 -9.89 28.49 -15.95
C LEU A 57 -8.96 28.03 -17.10
N LEU A 58 -7.70 27.70 -16.78
CA LEU A 58 -6.70 27.14 -17.70
C LEU A 58 -6.11 25.85 -17.09
N PRO A 59 -6.80 24.70 -17.23
CA PRO A 59 -6.41 23.45 -16.59
C PRO A 59 -4.95 23.02 -16.81
N PRO A 60 -4.35 23.16 -18.01
CA PRO A 60 -2.93 22.83 -18.20
C PRO A 60 -1.99 23.66 -17.34
N VAL A 61 -2.29 24.96 -17.17
CA VAL A 61 -1.46 25.87 -16.37
C VAL A 61 -1.64 25.59 -14.88
N ALA A 62 -2.87 25.31 -14.44
CA ALA A 62 -3.14 24.86 -13.08
C ALA A 62 -2.34 23.60 -12.73
N TYR A 63 -2.33 22.62 -13.63
CA TYR A 63 -1.59 21.37 -13.44
C TYR A 63 -0.08 21.61 -13.30
N VAL A 64 0.54 22.40 -14.17
CA VAL A 64 1.97 22.71 -14.09
C VAL A 64 2.30 23.44 -12.79
N LYS A 65 1.49 24.43 -12.38
CA LYS A 65 1.68 25.14 -11.11
C LYS A 65 1.54 24.23 -9.90
N GLN A 66 0.54 23.36 -9.91
CA GLN A 66 0.33 22.38 -8.86
C GLN A 66 1.49 21.40 -8.77
N ARG A 67 1.98 20.89 -9.90
CA ARG A 67 3.15 20.00 -9.95
C ARG A 67 4.41 20.67 -9.39
N ARG A 68 4.69 21.92 -9.80
CA ARG A 68 5.82 22.70 -9.27
C ARG A 68 5.71 22.96 -7.77
N ARG A 69 4.52 23.32 -7.29
CA ARG A 69 4.28 23.53 -5.85
C ARG A 69 4.43 22.25 -5.04
N GLN A 70 3.94 21.13 -5.55
CA GLN A 70 4.11 19.84 -4.88
C GLN A 70 5.58 19.41 -4.84
N ALA A 71 6.34 19.64 -5.92
CA ALA A 71 7.78 19.39 -5.93
C ALA A 71 8.51 20.22 -4.86
N ALA A 72 8.29 21.55 -4.85
CA ALA A 72 8.91 22.45 -3.87
C ALA A 72 8.45 22.20 -2.42
N TYR A 73 7.26 21.64 -2.23
CA TYR A 73 6.79 21.21 -0.90
C TYR A 73 7.49 19.94 -0.44
N ARG A 74 7.64 18.95 -1.33
CA ARG A 74 8.37 17.72 -1.04
C ARG A 74 9.84 18.00 -0.72
N GLU A 75 10.48 18.86 -1.50
CA GLU A 75 11.87 19.29 -1.27
C GLU A 75 12.03 19.90 0.13
N ARG A 76 11.16 20.85 0.51
CA ARG A 76 11.17 21.44 1.86
C ARG A 76 10.94 20.42 2.98
N ILE A 77 10.09 19.41 2.77
CA ILE A 77 9.94 18.32 3.76
C ILE A 77 11.24 17.54 3.88
N MET A 78 11.85 17.16 2.76
CA MET A 78 13.11 16.41 2.76
C MET A 78 14.23 17.19 3.43
N ASP A 79 14.33 18.50 3.18
CA ASP A 79 15.30 19.39 3.83
C ASP A 79 15.06 19.56 5.33
N ALA A 80 13.81 19.41 5.79
CA ALA A 80 13.44 19.52 7.19
C ALA A 80 13.72 18.22 7.99
N LEU A 81 13.98 17.10 7.30
CA LEU A 81 14.35 15.84 7.94
C LEU A 81 15.82 15.89 8.40
N THR A 82 16.08 15.34 9.57
CA THR A 82 17.46 15.02 9.98
C THR A 82 18.01 13.89 9.11
N THR A 83 19.33 13.73 9.05
CA THR A 83 19.97 12.65 8.26
C THR A 83 19.42 11.28 8.62
N GLY A 84 19.23 10.99 9.92
CA GLY A 84 18.65 9.71 10.36
C GLY A 84 17.18 9.54 9.98
N GLU A 85 16.38 10.61 10.01
CA GLU A 85 14.97 10.57 9.55
C GLU A 85 14.86 10.40 8.02
N LEU A 86 15.81 10.95 7.26
CA LEU A 86 15.88 10.78 5.82
C LEU A 86 16.29 9.36 5.44
N GLU A 87 17.31 8.80 6.08
CA GLU A 87 17.72 7.40 5.91
C GLU A 87 16.56 6.44 6.22
N ALA A 88 15.91 6.67 7.36
CA ALA A 88 14.68 5.99 7.76
C ALA A 88 13.57 6.04 6.69
N PHE A 89 13.35 7.21 6.08
CA PHE A 89 12.36 7.38 5.03
C PHE A 89 12.74 6.65 3.74
N ILE A 90 14.02 6.67 3.37
CA ILE A 90 14.55 5.96 2.20
C ILE A 90 14.37 4.45 2.38
N ASP A 91 14.71 3.92 3.55
CA ASP A 91 14.54 2.50 3.86
C ASP A 91 13.08 2.08 3.76
N LEU A 92 12.17 2.81 4.42
CA LEU A 92 10.72 2.60 4.33
C LEU A 92 10.22 2.62 2.88
N SER A 93 10.68 3.59 2.10
CA SER A 93 10.29 3.75 0.69
C SER A 93 10.83 2.62 -0.18
N SER A 94 12.07 2.18 0.07
CA SER A 94 12.71 1.10 -0.68
C SER A 94 12.03 -0.24 -0.40
N THR A 95 11.71 -0.54 0.86
CA THR A 95 10.95 -1.71 1.29
C THR A 95 9.55 -1.71 0.67
N ALA A 96 8.81 -0.61 0.79
CA ALA A 96 7.49 -0.48 0.18
C ALA A 96 7.52 -0.68 -1.34
N THR A 97 8.52 -0.10 -2.01
CA THR A 97 8.67 -0.19 -3.47
C THR A 97 9.02 -1.62 -3.89
N GLY A 98 9.91 -2.29 -3.16
CA GLY A 98 10.28 -3.68 -3.43
C GLY A 98 9.05 -4.60 -3.39
N TRP A 99 8.27 -4.52 -2.32
CA TRP A 99 7.05 -5.32 -2.21
C TRP A 99 5.96 -4.91 -3.20
N ALA A 100 5.84 -3.62 -3.54
CA ALA A 100 4.90 -3.15 -4.55
C ALA A 100 5.22 -3.73 -5.95
N LEU A 101 6.50 -3.83 -6.32
CA LEU A 101 6.90 -4.46 -7.58
C LEU A 101 6.52 -5.94 -7.61
N VAL A 102 6.81 -6.68 -6.53
CA VAL A 102 6.45 -8.10 -6.41
C VAL A 102 4.93 -8.30 -6.47
N ALA A 103 4.17 -7.52 -5.70
CA ALA A 103 2.71 -7.57 -5.69
C ALA A 103 2.12 -7.21 -7.07
N SER A 104 2.71 -6.26 -7.79
CA SER A 104 2.26 -5.89 -9.14
C SER A 104 2.48 -7.02 -10.13
N GLY A 105 3.64 -7.69 -10.09
CA GLY A 105 3.91 -8.87 -10.91
C GLY A 105 2.93 -10.01 -10.61
N ALA A 106 2.72 -10.31 -9.34
CA ALA A 106 1.73 -11.30 -8.92
C ALA A 106 0.30 -10.93 -9.35
N PHE A 107 -0.06 -9.64 -9.29
CA PHE A 107 -1.37 -9.18 -9.72
C PHE A 107 -1.61 -9.41 -11.20
N PHE A 108 -0.63 -9.19 -12.08
CA PHE A 108 -0.79 -9.51 -13.50
C PHE A 108 -0.99 -11.01 -13.75
N ILE A 109 -0.28 -11.87 -13.01
CA ILE A 109 -0.54 -13.31 -13.05
C ILE A 109 -1.97 -13.61 -12.59
N ALA A 110 -2.41 -13.02 -11.47
CA ALA A 110 -3.76 -13.22 -10.95
C ALA A 110 -4.85 -12.75 -11.91
N VAL A 111 -4.66 -11.63 -12.62
CA VAL A 111 -5.58 -11.16 -13.67
C VAL A 111 -5.69 -12.19 -14.79
N LYS A 112 -4.56 -12.71 -15.27
CA LYS A 112 -4.51 -13.72 -16.35
C LYS A 112 -5.19 -15.02 -15.91
N GLU A 113 -4.86 -15.56 -14.73
CA GLU A 113 -5.48 -16.80 -14.23
C GLU A 113 -6.97 -16.62 -13.92
N THR A 114 -7.39 -15.43 -13.46
CA THR A 114 -8.82 -15.12 -13.25
C THR A 114 -9.57 -15.04 -14.58
N TRP A 115 -8.95 -14.45 -15.60
CA TRP A 115 -9.53 -14.41 -16.95
C TRP A 115 -9.71 -15.80 -17.52
N GLU A 116 -8.66 -16.64 -17.49
CA GLU A 116 -8.72 -18.03 -17.97
C GLU A 116 -9.81 -18.83 -17.24
N LEU A 117 -9.91 -18.68 -15.92
CA LEU A 117 -10.96 -19.35 -15.15
C LEU A 117 -12.37 -18.90 -15.59
N LEU A 118 -12.59 -17.60 -15.79
CA LEU A 118 -13.88 -17.08 -16.25
C LEU A 118 -14.20 -17.55 -17.67
N GLU A 119 -13.21 -17.60 -18.56
CA GLU A 119 -13.36 -18.08 -19.93
C GLU A 119 -13.74 -19.57 -19.98
N THR A 120 -13.13 -20.41 -19.14
CA THR A 120 -13.47 -21.84 -19.03
C THR A 120 -14.92 -22.07 -18.60
N TYR A 121 -15.50 -21.17 -17.81
CA TYR A 121 -16.90 -21.23 -17.40
C TYR A 121 -17.84 -20.40 -18.30
N GLU A 122 -17.35 -19.90 -19.43
CA GLU A 122 -18.09 -19.03 -20.37
C GLU A 122 -18.75 -17.82 -19.66
N ALA A 123 -18.11 -17.33 -18.60
CA ALA A 123 -18.65 -16.28 -17.76
C ALA A 123 -18.60 -14.92 -18.48
N PRO A 124 -19.57 -14.02 -18.24
CA PRO A 124 -19.59 -12.74 -18.90
C PRO A 124 -18.43 -11.83 -18.47
N ALA A 125 -17.79 -11.15 -19.43
CA ALA A 125 -16.56 -10.36 -19.22
C ALA A 125 -16.68 -9.25 -18.16
N TRP A 126 -17.88 -8.74 -17.88
CA TRP A 126 -18.09 -7.72 -16.83
C TRP A 126 -17.80 -8.26 -15.42
N LEU A 127 -17.80 -9.59 -15.22
CA LEU A 127 -17.46 -10.19 -13.94
C LEU A 127 -15.99 -10.03 -13.59
N LEU A 128 -15.09 -9.91 -14.59
CA LEU A 128 -13.65 -9.77 -14.34
C LEU A 128 -13.35 -8.62 -13.37
N PRO A 129 -13.68 -7.35 -13.66
CA PRO A 129 -13.38 -6.25 -12.74
C PRO A 129 -14.06 -6.41 -11.36
N VAL A 130 -15.24 -7.04 -11.30
CA VAL A 130 -15.92 -7.30 -10.02
C VAL A 130 -15.14 -8.29 -9.17
N VAL A 131 -14.72 -9.41 -9.75
CA VAL A 131 -13.92 -10.45 -9.09
C VAL A 131 -12.55 -9.89 -8.67
N LEU A 132 -11.89 -9.12 -9.53
CA LEU A 132 -10.60 -8.48 -9.21
C LEU A 132 -10.71 -7.57 -7.99
N VAL A 133 -11.72 -6.68 -7.96
CA VAL A 133 -11.94 -5.77 -6.82
C VAL A 133 -12.25 -6.55 -5.55
N LEU A 134 -13.10 -7.58 -5.64
CA LEU A 134 -13.46 -8.41 -4.49
C LEU A 134 -12.24 -9.14 -3.90
N LEU A 135 -11.40 -9.73 -4.74
CA LEU A 135 -10.22 -10.48 -4.29
C LEU A 135 -9.12 -9.57 -3.78
N LEU A 136 -8.89 -8.40 -4.40
CA LEU A 136 -8.01 -7.38 -3.85
C LEU A 136 -8.48 -6.89 -2.47
N ALA A 137 -9.79 -6.65 -2.32
CA ALA A 137 -10.36 -6.28 -1.03
C ALA A 137 -10.18 -7.40 0.00
N LEU A 138 -10.33 -8.66 -0.40
CA LEU A 138 -10.09 -9.81 0.48
C LEU A 138 -8.62 -9.91 0.91
N CYS A 139 -7.66 -9.75 0.00
CA CYS A 139 -6.23 -9.71 0.31
C CYS A 139 -5.90 -8.57 1.29
N ALA A 140 -6.42 -7.36 1.04
CA ALA A 140 -6.22 -6.22 1.92
C ALA A 140 -6.85 -6.43 3.31
N ALA A 141 -8.09 -6.94 3.35
CA ALA A 141 -8.78 -7.26 4.60
C ALA A 141 -8.04 -8.33 5.40
N TYR A 142 -7.56 -9.39 4.74
CA TYR A 142 -6.72 -10.41 5.36
C TYR A 142 -5.48 -9.79 6.00
N THR A 143 -4.74 -8.96 5.27
CA THR A 143 -3.55 -8.27 5.79
C THR A 143 -3.88 -7.42 7.01
N VAL A 144 -4.92 -6.58 6.94
CA VAL A 144 -5.33 -5.71 8.06
C VAL A 144 -5.72 -6.51 9.30
N VAL A 145 -6.52 -7.57 9.13
CA VAL A 145 -6.96 -8.42 10.25
C VAL A 145 -5.77 -9.11 10.89
N ARG A 146 -4.83 -9.63 10.10
CA ARG A 146 -3.65 -10.35 10.60
C ARG A 146 -2.69 -9.44 11.35
N VAL A 147 -2.41 -8.25 10.83
CA VAL A 147 -1.54 -7.27 11.51
C VAL A 147 -2.17 -6.81 12.83
N ARG A 148 -3.47 -6.47 12.82
CA ARG A 148 -4.20 -6.06 14.05
C ARG A 148 -4.24 -7.16 15.10
N TRP A 149 -4.45 -8.40 14.68
CA TRP A 149 -4.46 -9.55 15.59
C TRP A 149 -3.09 -9.73 16.26
N ALA A 150 -2.00 -9.61 15.49
CA ALA A 150 -0.65 -9.70 16.03
C ALA A 150 -0.39 -8.63 17.11
N HIS A 151 -0.79 -7.37 16.88
CA HIS A 151 -0.72 -6.31 17.89
C HIS A 151 -1.54 -6.61 19.13
N GLY A 152 -2.79 -7.05 18.95
CA GLY A 152 -3.69 -7.36 20.07
C GLY A 152 -3.13 -8.43 21.01
N VAL A 153 -2.42 -9.43 20.49
CA VAL A 153 -1.75 -10.47 21.28
C VAL A 153 -0.60 -9.88 22.11
N VAL A 154 0.22 -9.01 21.51
CA VAL A 154 1.33 -8.34 22.21
C VAL A 154 0.82 -7.40 23.30
N ASP A 155 -0.21 -6.61 23.01
CA ASP A 155 -0.81 -5.66 23.96
C ASP A 155 -1.50 -6.36 25.12
N ALA A 156 -2.17 -7.48 24.87
CA ALA A 156 -2.74 -8.33 25.93
C ALA A 156 -1.64 -8.81 26.88
N LYS A 157 -0.50 -9.27 26.36
CA LYS A 157 0.63 -9.74 27.16
C LYS A 157 1.29 -8.61 27.95
N ARG A 158 1.48 -7.42 27.36
CA ARG A 158 2.02 -6.23 28.04
C ARG A 158 1.14 -5.79 29.22
N ARG A 159 -0.18 -5.77 29.03
CA ARG A 159 -1.14 -5.43 30.10
C ARG A 159 -1.12 -6.43 31.25
N ALA A 160 -1.04 -7.72 30.94
CA ALA A 160 -0.93 -8.77 31.97
C ALA A 160 0.36 -8.63 32.80
N ALA A 161 1.49 -8.28 32.17
CA ALA A 161 2.74 -8.04 32.88
C ALA A 161 2.72 -6.76 33.74
N ALA A 162 2.09 -5.69 33.26
CA ALA A 162 1.98 -4.42 33.99
C ALA A 162 1.00 -4.47 35.18
N GLY A 163 -0.02 -5.33 35.13
CA GLY A 163 -0.96 -5.54 36.26
C GLY A 163 -0.47 -6.53 37.31
N ALA A 164 0.66 -7.20 37.08
CA ALA A 164 1.28 -8.14 38.02
C ALA A 164 2.45 -7.52 38.82
N ALA A 165 2.79 -6.26 38.53
CA ALA A 165 3.80 -5.46 39.23
C ALA A 165 3.13 -4.45 40.17
#